data_AF-A0A1C5JSW6-F1
#
_entry.id   AF-A0A1C5JSW6-F1
#
_cell.length_a   1.000
_cell.length_b   1.000
_cell.length_c   1.000
_cell.angle_alpha   90.00
_cell.angle_beta   90.00
_cell.angle_gamma   90.00
#
_symmetry.space_group_name_H-M   'P 1'
#
loop_
_entity.id
_entity.type
_entity.pdbx_description
1 polymer ?
#
loop_
_entity_poly.entity_id
_entity_poly.type
_entity_poly.pdbx_seq_one_letter_code
_entity_poly.pdbx_strand_id
1 'polypeptide(L)'
;MTTVHPRTSANLVPTAALGAPALLLLYGLLRLVDGLDGHRGPGWAWNLGHTFFLVAFVLFAVLLVGLRRLLRAAAPRQRALTMVATTLGLAGAAGFLWVILGDLFPRLSDAAPLPDPAMALGPLLFQVGILTLLVQAATTRPRLLPAWSPALVLLGFLPIAVNLDLLPLGAALILVGLLPLHRLTEHHPAERDTGESS
;
A
#
# COMPACT_ATOMS: atom_id res chain seq x y z
N MET A 1 4.20 -31.57 28.98
CA MET A 1 3.83 -30.14 28.97
C MET A 1 4.19 -29.61 27.58
N THR A 2 3.19 -29.57 26.70
CA THR A 2 3.37 -29.35 25.26
C THR A 2 3.60 -27.87 24.99
N THR A 3 4.79 -27.52 24.52
CA THR A 3 5.11 -26.18 24.04
C THR A 3 4.28 -25.92 22.78
N VAL A 4 3.24 -25.10 22.92
CA VAL A 4 2.54 -24.52 21.77
C VAL A 4 3.52 -23.55 21.12
N HIS A 5 4.13 -23.95 20.00
CA HIS A 5 4.86 -23.01 19.15
C HIS A 5 3.88 -21.91 18.70
N PRO A 6 4.09 -20.63 19.06
CA PRO A 6 3.28 -19.57 18.51
C PRO A 6 3.47 -19.57 16.99
N ARG A 7 2.35 -19.74 16.29
CA ARG A 7 2.30 -19.66 14.82
C ARG A 7 3.04 -18.41 14.38
N THR A 8 3.99 -18.61 13.48
CA THR A 8 4.70 -17.61 12.68
C THR A 8 3.84 -16.38 12.48
N SER A 9 4.11 -15.30 13.21
CA SER A 9 3.53 -14.00 12.93
C SER A 9 4.12 -13.54 11.61
N ALA A 10 3.45 -13.86 10.50
CA ALA A 10 3.86 -13.39 9.18
C ALA A 10 4.02 -11.88 9.24
N ASN A 11 5.21 -11.38 8.90
CA ASN A 11 5.49 -9.95 8.89
C ASN A 11 4.64 -9.29 7.81
N LEU A 12 3.52 -8.69 8.23
CA LEU A 12 2.51 -8.11 7.33
C LEU A 12 3.06 -6.95 6.47
N VAL A 13 4.11 -6.26 6.93
CA VAL A 13 4.70 -5.11 6.22
C VAL A 13 5.37 -5.52 4.90
N PRO A 14 6.36 -6.43 4.87
CA PRO A 14 6.93 -6.96 3.63
C PRO A 14 5.89 -7.52 2.68
N THR A 15 4.97 -8.35 3.19
CA THR A 15 3.92 -8.96 2.38
C THR A 15 3.04 -7.90 1.74
N ALA A 16 2.62 -6.88 2.50
CA ALA A 16 1.83 -5.77 1.97
C ALA A 16 2.64 -4.88 1.00
N ALA A 17 3.91 -4.60 1.31
CA ALA A 17 4.80 -3.76 0.52
C ALA A 17 5.08 -4.32 -0.88
N LEU A 18 5.12 -5.65 -1.01
CA LEU A 18 5.29 -6.33 -2.30
C LEU A 18 3.96 -6.69 -2.95
N GLY A 19 3.02 -7.23 -2.15
CA GLY A 19 1.73 -7.70 -2.63
C GLY A 19 0.84 -6.58 -3.16
N ALA A 20 0.78 -5.43 -2.48
CA ALA A 20 -0.06 -4.31 -2.90
C ALA A 20 0.30 -3.78 -4.30
N PRO A 21 1.56 -3.37 -4.59
CA PRO A 21 1.91 -2.90 -5.93
C PRO A 21 1.95 -4.03 -6.97
N ALA A 22 2.20 -5.29 -6.60
CA ALA A 22 2.10 -6.41 -7.54
C ALA A 22 0.65 -6.64 -8.01
N LEU A 23 -0.32 -6.58 -7.09
CA LEU A 23 -1.75 -6.66 -7.43
C LEU A 23 -2.20 -5.43 -8.21
N LEU A 24 -1.68 -4.25 -7.88
CA LEU A 24 -1.93 -3.02 -8.66
C LEU A 24 -1.39 -3.14 -10.10
N LEU A 25 -0.23 -3.76 -10.28
CA LEU A 25 0.35 -4.05 -11.59
C LEU A 25 -0.55 -5.02 -12.37
N LEU A 26 -1.02 -6.10 -11.76
CA LEU A 26 -1.95 -7.04 -12.39
C LEU A 26 -3.27 -6.36 -12.77
N TYR A 27 -3.81 -5.49 -11.92
CA TYR A 27 -4.96 -4.65 -12.27
C TYR A 27 -4.67 -3.77 -13.49
N GLY A 28 -3.55 -3.06 -13.51
CA GLY A 28 -3.14 -2.23 -14.64
C GLY A 28 -3.04 -3.01 -15.94
N LEU A 29 -2.50 -4.22 -15.91
CA LEU A 29 -2.42 -5.10 -17.08
C LEU A 29 -3.81 -5.54 -17.55
N LEU A 30 -4.70 -5.95 -16.63
CA LEU A 30 -6.08 -6.31 -16.97
C LEU A 30 -6.88 -5.12 -17.49
N ARG A 31 -6.62 -3.91 -17.00
CA ARG A 31 -7.21 -2.67 -17.52
C ARG A 31 -6.84 -2.43 -18.98
N LEU A 32 -5.59 -2.72 -19.37
CA LEU A 32 -5.16 -2.63 -20.77
C LEU A 32 -5.87 -3.69 -21.61
N VAL A 33 -5.96 -4.93 -21.12
CA VAL A 33 -6.67 -6.03 -21.81
C VAL A 33 -8.15 -5.70 -22.00
N ASP A 34 -8.81 -5.21 -20.96
CA ASP A 34 -10.22 -4.81 -20.98
C ASP A 34 -10.48 -3.72 -22.02
N GLY A 35 -9.54 -2.79 -22.21
CA GLY A 35 -9.66 -1.69 -23.18
C GLY A 35 -9.26 -2.01 -24.62
N LEU A 36 -8.85 -3.24 -24.95
CA LEU A 36 -8.33 -3.58 -26.29
C LEU A 36 -9.39 -3.48 -27.41
N ASP A 37 -10.67 -3.65 -27.07
CA ASP A 37 -11.79 -3.52 -28.00
C ASP A 37 -12.38 -2.09 -28.03
N GLY A 38 -11.70 -1.13 -27.39
CA GLY A 38 -12.11 0.26 -27.30
C GLY A 38 -13.20 0.54 -26.27
N HIS A 39 -13.73 -0.48 -25.60
CA HIS A 39 -14.72 -0.34 -24.54
C HIS A 39 -14.11 -0.79 -23.21
N ARG A 40 -14.60 -0.26 -22.10
CA ARG A 40 -14.26 -0.75 -20.76
C ARG A 40 -15.54 -0.91 -19.99
N GLY A 41 -15.74 -2.06 -19.36
CA GLY A 41 -17.00 -2.30 -18.67
C GLY A 41 -17.16 -3.72 -18.12
N PRO A 42 -18.34 -4.03 -17.55
CA PRO A 42 -18.56 -5.24 -16.79
C PRO A 42 -18.33 -6.53 -17.62
N GLY A 43 -17.13 -7.08 -17.48
CA GLY A 43 -16.66 -8.32 -18.09
C GLY A 43 -15.67 -9.06 -17.18
N TRP A 44 -15.10 -10.17 -17.63
CA TRP A 44 -14.19 -10.96 -16.80
C TRP A 44 -12.90 -10.19 -16.45
N ALA A 45 -12.33 -9.45 -17.41
CA ALA A 45 -11.11 -8.67 -17.21
C ALA A 45 -11.35 -7.51 -16.24
N TRP A 46 -12.44 -6.77 -16.43
CA TRP A 46 -12.95 -5.78 -15.48
C TRP A 46 -13.11 -6.34 -14.05
N ASN A 47 -13.88 -7.42 -13.87
CA ASN A 47 -14.19 -7.95 -12.55
C ASN A 47 -12.95 -8.48 -11.82
N LEU A 48 -12.10 -9.23 -12.54
CA LEU A 48 -10.86 -9.76 -11.96
C LEU A 48 -9.87 -8.62 -11.65
N GLY A 49 -9.76 -7.63 -12.54
CA GLY A 49 -8.95 -6.44 -12.35
C GLY A 49 -9.36 -5.66 -11.11
N HIS A 50 -10.64 -5.32 -10.99
CA HIS A 50 -11.15 -4.60 -9.81
C HIS A 50 -11.04 -5.43 -8.52
N THR A 51 -11.11 -6.76 -8.60
CA THR A 51 -10.83 -7.63 -7.46
C THR A 51 -9.37 -7.53 -7.01
N PHE A 52 -8.40 -7.58 -7.94
CA PHE A 52 -7.00 -7.33 -7.58
C PHE A 52 -6.79 -5.93 -7.03
N PHE A 53 -7.46 -4.94 -7.60
CA PHE A 53 -7.38 -3.56 -7.16
C PHE A 53 -7.92 -3.38 -5.73
N LEU A 54 -9.03 -4.04 -5.41
CA LEU A 54 -9.62 -4.07 -4.07
C LEU A 54 -8.63 -4.64 -3.05
N VAL A 55 -8.08 -5.82 -3.33
CA VAL A 55 -7.11 -6.50 -2.44
C VAL A 55 -5.83 -5.68 -2.32
N ALA A 56 -5.36 -5.05 -3.41
CA ALA A 56 -4.21 -4.15 -3.38
C ALA A 56 -4.40 -3.00 -2.37
N PHE A 57 -5.58 -2.37 -2.36
CA PHE A 57 -5.87 -1.26 -1.44
C PHE A 57 -6.04 -1.70 0.01
N VAL A 58 -6.56 -2.90 0.25
CA VAL A 58 -6.52 -3.52 1.59
C VAL A 58 -5.08 -3.70 2.05
N LEU A 59 -4.20 -4.22 1.20
CA LEU A 59 -2.78 -4.38 1.53
C LEU A 59 -2.08 -3.03 1.72
N PHE A 60 -2.37 -2.01 0.92
CA PHE A 60 -1.84 -0.67 1.17
C PHE A 60 -2.30 -0.10 2.52
N ALA A 61 -3.56 -0.34 2.94
CA ALA A 61 -4.02 0.04 4.26
C ALA A 61 -3.25 -0.69 5.39
N VAL A 62 -2.98 -1.99 5.21
CA VAL A 62 -2.11 -2.78 6.11
C VAL A 62 -0.70 -2.19 6.16
N LEU A 63 -0.13 -1.81 5.02
CA LEU A 63 1.18 -1.17 4.92
C LEU A 63 1.23 0.16 5.68
N LEU A 64 0.22 1.03 5.53
CA LEU A 64 0.11 2.29 6.26
C LEU A 64 0.13 2.08 7.78
N VAL A 65 -0.66 1.12 8.28
CA VAL A 65 -0.71 0.77 9.70
C VAL A 65 0.63 0.17 10.17
N GLY A 66 1.26 -0.67 9.35
CA GLY A 66 2.57 -1.24 9.65
C GLY A 66 3.68 -0.20 9.74
N LEU A 67 3.75 0.73 8.78
CA LEU A 67 4.68 1.87 8.79
C LEU A 67 4.44 2.77 10.01
N ARG A 68 3.18 3.04 10.37
CA ARG A 68 2.85 3.77 11.60
C ARG A 68 3.44 3.13 12.84
N ARG A 69 3.32 1.79 12.97
CA ARG A 69 3.86 1.06 14.13
C ARG A 69 5.38 1.17 14.19
N LEU A 70 6.07 0.98 13.07
CA LEU A 70 7.53 1.10 12.96
C LEU A 70 8.00 2.52 13.30
N LEU A 71 7.38 3.55 12.71
CA LEU A 71 7.76 4.94 12.90
C LEU A 71 7.46 5.46 14.30
N ARG A 72 6.39 4.99 14.95
CA ARG A 72 6.11 5.36 16.34
C ARG A 72 7.19 4.85 17.31
N ALA A 73 7.80 3.71 17.01
CA ALA A 73 8.91 3.18 17.80
C ALA A 73 10.23 3.90 17.48
N ALA A 74 10.50 4.13 16.18
CA ALA A 74 11.77 4.70 15.73
C ALA A 74 11.87 6.23 15.87
N ALA A 75 10.75 6.96 15.86
CA ALA A 75 10.72 8.42 15.82
C ALA A 75 9.61 9.01 16.71
N PRO A 76 9.67 8.86 18.05
CA PRO A 76 8.61 9.30 18.95
C PRO A 76 8.31 10.80 18.86
N ARG A 77 9.31 11.62 18.54
CA ARG A 77 9.16 13.08 18.32
C ARG A 77 8.28 13.44 17.12
N GLN A 78 8.14 12.54 16.14
CA GLN A 78 7.33 12.75 14.93
C GLN A 78 5.93 12.12 15.04
N ARG A 79 5.52 11.66 16.25
CA ARG A 79 4.27 10.92 16.46
C ARG A 79 3.04 11.61 15.89
N ALA A 80 2.91 12.93 16.04
CA ALA A 80 1.76 13.67 15.51
C ALA A 80 1.71 13.60 13.97
N LEU A 81 2.84 13.84 13.30
CA LEU A 81 2.97 13.74 11.85
C LEU A 81 2.67 12.32 11.36
N THR A 82 3.22 11.29 12.02
CA THR A 82 2.94 9.90 11.70
C THR A 82 1.45 9.58 11.81
N MET A 83 0.78 10.07 12.87
CA MET A 83 -0.67 9.88 13.06
C MET A 83 -1.47 10.55 11.95
N VAL A 84 -1.22 11.83 11.67
CA VAL A 84 -1.92 12.58 10.61
C VAL A 84 -1.72 11.91 9.26
N ALA A 85 -0.47 11.58 8.89
CA ALA A 85 -0.15 10.91 7.63
C ALA A 85 -0.85 9.56 7.49
N THR A 86 -0.92 8.78 8.58
CA THR A 86 -1.64 7.50 8.55
C THR A 86 -3.13 7.71 8.37
N THR A 87 -3.73 8.68 9.08
CA THR A 87 -5.16 8.99 8.95
C THR A 87 -5.52 9.44 7.54
N LEU A 88 -4.74 10.36 6.96
CA LEU A 88 -4.93 10.79 5.56
C LEU A 88 -4.80 9.61 4.61
N GLY A 89 -3.77 8.79 4.77
CA GLY A 89 -3.55 7.59 3.96
C GLY A 89 -4.72 6.62 4.03
N LEU A 90 -5.23 6.34 5.23
CA LEU A 90 -6.36 5.42 5.44
C LEU A 90 -7.68 5.99 4.93
N ALA A 91 -7.91 7.31 5.08
CA ALA A 91 -9.07 7.97 4.50
C ALA A 91 -9.05 7.89 2.97
N GLY A 92 -7.89 8.12 2.35
CA GLY A 92 -7.71 7.94 0.91
C GLY A 92 -7.92 6.50 0.46
N ALA A 93 -7.36 5.52 1.20
CA ALA A 93 -7.56 4.10 0.92
C ALA A 93 -9.04 3.70 1.05
N ALA A 94 -9.77 4.20 2.05
CA ALA A 94 -11.20 3.98 2.19
C ALA A 94 -11.99 4.56 1.00
N GLY A 95 -11.60 5.74 0.51
CA GLY A 95 -12.17 6.33 -0.70
C GLY A 95 -11.98 5.44 -1.94
N PHE A 96 -10.76 4.91 -2.15
CA PHE A 96 -10.52 3.95 -3.22
C PHE A 96 -11.34 2.67 -3.06
N LEU A 97 -11.36 2.08 -1.87
CA LEU A 97 -12.15 0.87 -1.61
C LEU A 97 -13.64 1.10 -1.91
N TRP A 98 -14.18 2.27 -1.59
CA TRP A 98 -15.55 2.62 -1.91
C TRP A 98 -15.81 2.68 -3.42
N VAL A 99 -14.95 3.38 -4.17
CA VAL A 99 -15.04 3.46 -5.64
C VAL A 99 -14.97 2.07 -6.25
N ILE A 100 -13.99 1.25 -5.85
CA ILE A 100 -13.79 -0.11 -6.35
C ILE A 100 -15.00 -1.00 -6.07
N LEU A 101 -15.61 -0.87 -4.88
CA LEU A 101 -16.83 -1.59 -4.55
C LEU A 101 -18.01 -1.12 -5.42
N GLY A 102 -18.11 0.17 -5.74
CA GLY A 102 -19.09 0.67 -6.72
C GLY A 102 -18.89 0.06 -8.10
N ASP A 103 -17.64 -0.03 -8.57
CA ASP A 103 -17.28 -0.62 -9.87
C ASP A 103 -17.59 -2.12 -9.96
N LEU A 104 -17.48 -2.83 -8.83
CA LEU A 104 -17.81 -4.27 -8.74
C LEU A 104 -19.31 -4.53 -8.51
N PHE A 105 -20.00 -3.60 -7.85
CA PHE A 105 -21.39 -3.75 -7.45
C PHE A 105 -22.21 -2.53 -7.88
N PRO A 106 -22.77 -2.50 -9.11
CA PRO A 106 -23.49 -1.34 -9.63
C PRO A 106 -24.67 -0.88 -8.73
N ARG A 107 -25.33 -1.82 -8.04
CA ARG A 107 -26.39 -1.48 -7.09
C ARG A 107 -25.89 -0.66 -5.90
N LEU A 108 -24.63 -0.82 -5.49
CA LEU A 108 -24.01 -0.03 -4.43
C LEU A 108 -23.74 1.40 -4.91
N SER A 109 -23.22 1.57 -6.14
CA SER A 109 -23.00 2.91 -6.69
C SER A 109 -24.30 3.69 -6.88
N ASP A 110 -25.38 3.00 -7.25
CA ASP A 110 -26.71 3.62 -7.39
C ASP A 110 -27.28 4.05 -6.03
N ALA A 111 -27.12 3.21 -5.00
CA ALA A 111 -27.70 3.45 -3.68
C ALA A 111 -26.90 4.46 -2.83
N ALA A 112 -25.57 4.52 -3.03
CA ALA A 112 -24.69 5.32 -2.21
C ALA A 112 -23.53 5.91 -3.04
N PRO A 113 -23.85 6.86 -3.96
CA PRO A 113 -22.85 7.50 -4.80
C PRO A 113 -21.88 8.32 -3.95
N LEU A 114 -20.59 8.23 -4.30
CA LEU A 114 -19.58 9.05 -3.65
C LEU A 114 -19.61 10.46 -4.28
N PRO A 115 -19.71 11.55 -3.49
CA PRO A 115 -19.67 12.90 -4.05
C PRO A 115 -18.37 13.16 -4.82
N ASP A 116 -18.43 13.89 -5.93
CA ASP A 116 -17.27 14.19 -6.79
C ASP A 116 -16.03 14.70 -6.03
N PRO A 117 -16.15 15.59 -5.02
CA PRO A 117 -14.99 16.02 -4.26
C PRO A 117 -14.31 14.88 -3.50
N ALA A 118 -15.08 13.93 -2.96
CA ALA A 118 -14.54 12.77 -2.26
C ALA A 118 -13.84 11.82 -3.23
N MET A 119 -14.37 11.67 -4.45
CA MET A 119 -13.77 10.89 -5.52
C MET A 119 -12.40 11.47 -5.95
N ALA A 120 -12.29 12.79 -6.05
CA ALA A 120 -11.04 13.48 -6.38
C ALA A 120 -10.03 13.49 -5.22
N LEU A 121 -10.51 13.62 -3.97
CA LEU A 121 -9.64 13.72 -2.80
C LEU A 121 -9.05 12.38 -2.37
N GLY A 122 -9.76 11.26 -2.58
CA GLY A 122 -9.30 9.92 -2.19
C GLY A 122 -7.85 9.62 -2.64
N PRO A 123 -7.54 9.74 -3.94
CA PRO A 123 -6.18 9.60 -4.47
C PRO A 123 -5.15 10.51 -3.80
N LEU A 124 -5.47 11.79 -3.63
CA LEU A 124 -4.55 12.78 -3.05
C LEU A 124 -4.26 12.47 -1.58
N LEU A 125 -5.28 12.18 -0.79
CA LEU A 125 -5.15 11.83 0.63
C LEU A 125 -4.30 10.56 0.81
N PHE A 126 -4.52 9.56 -0.03
CA PHE A 126 -3.72 8.33 -0.03
C PHE A 126 -2.25 8.62 -0.33
N GLN A 127 -1.97 9.33 -1.43
CA GLN A 127 -0.62 9.67 -1.87
C GLN A 127 0.13 10.50 -0.83
N VAL A 128 -0.50 11.55 -0.29
CA VAL A 128 0.09 12.38 0.78
C VAL A 128 0.40 11.55 2.01
N GLY A 129 -0.53 10.67 2.43
CA GLY A 129 -0.35 9.82 3.59
C GLY A 129 0.84 8.86 3.46
N ILE A 130 0.87 8.07 2.37
CA ILE A 130 1.93 7.08 2.16
C ILE A 130 3.29 7.74 1.92
N LEU A 131 3.37 8.79 1.10
CA LEU A 131 4.63 9.49 0.83
C LEU A 131 5.19 10.14 2.10
N THR A 132 4.34 10.71 2.96
CA THR A 132 4.80 11.30 4.22
C THR A 132 5.37 10.25 5.17
N LEU A 133 4.78 9.05 5.22
CA LEU A 133 5.34 7.94 6.02
C LEU A 133 6.65 7.41 5.42
N LEU A 134 6.75 7.28 4.10
CA LEU A 134 7.98 6.84 3.44
C LEU A 134 9.12 7.85 3.59
N VAL A 135 8.84 9.15 3.49
CA VAL A 135 9.81 10.22 3.76
C VAL A 135 10.26 10.18 5.22
N GLN A 136 9.36 10.02 6.19
CA GLN A 136 9.75 9.82 7.60
C GLN A 136 10.67 8.61 7.76
N ALA A 137 10.35 7.48 7.13
CA ALA A 137 11.16 6.27 7.18
C ALA A 137 12.56 6.45 6.52
N ALA A 138 12.66 7.29 5.48
CA ALA A 138 13.93 7.61 4.82
C ALA A 138 14.76 8.69 5.55
N THR A 139 14.15 9.48 6.44
CA THR A 139 14.79 10.61 7.12
C THR A 139 15.07 10.36 8.60
N THR A 140 14.34 9.44 9.24
CA THR A 140 14.56 9.05 10.65
C THR A 140 15.97 8.48 10.88
N ARG A 141 16.42 8.48 12.13
CA ARG A 141 17.76 8.05 12.54
C ARG A 141 17.66 6.97 13.62
N PRO A 142 18.15 5.73 13.36
CA PRO A 142 18.72 5.25 12.09
C PRO A 142 17.67 5.19 10.96
N ARG A 143 18.11 5.30 9.69
CA ARG A 143 17.20 5.25 8.53
C ARG A 143 16.59 3.86 8.38
N LEU A 144 15.29 3.81 8.14
CA LEU A 144 14.57 2.56 7.86
C LEU A 144 14.50 2.28 6.36
N LEU A 145 14.60 3.32 5.52
CA LEU A 145 14.56 3.23 4.06
C LEU A 145 15.67 4.05 3.40
N PRO A 146 16.11 3.66 2.19
CA PRO A 146 16.97 4.50 1.39
C PRO A 146 16.21 5.72 0.85
N ALA A 147 16.92 6.84 0.65
CA ALA A 147 16.31 8.11 0.25
C ALA A 147 15.65 8.09 -1.14
N TRP A 148 16.04 7.15 -2.02
CA TRP A 148 15.43 6.99 -3.35
C TRP A 148 14.06 6.32 -3.31
N SER A 149 13.73 5.58 -2.24
CA SER A 149 12.46 4.85 -2.09
C SER A 149 11.23 5.75 -2.24
N PRO A 150 11.07 6.83 -1.45
CA PRO A 150 9.93 7.75 -1.60
C PRO A 150 9.90 8.44 -2.97
N ALA A 151 11.07 8.72 -3.56
CA ALA A 151 11.15 9.34 -4.88
C ALA A 151 10.62 8.41 -5.98
N LEU A 152 10.96 7.12 -5.95
CA LEU A 152 10.41 6.14 -6.91
C LEU A 152 8.90 5.94 -6.73
N VAL A 153 8.40 5.92 -5.50
CA VAL A 153 6.95 5.83 -5.24
C VAL A 153 6.22 7.06 -5.78
N LEU A 154 6.78 8.26 -5.56
CA LEU A 154 6.24 9.50 -6.15
C LEU A 154 6.25 9.43 -7.68
N LEU A 155 7.38 9.05 -8.29
CA LEU A 155 7.51 8.87 -9.74
C LEU A 155 6.52 7.83 -10.28
N GLY A 156 6.12 6.84 -9.49
CA GLY A 156 5.08 5.89 -9.87
C GLY A 156 3.67 6.46 -9.85
N PHE A 157 3.36 7.41 -8.96
CA PHE A 157 2.04 8.06 -8.92
C PHE A 157 1.83 9.09 -10.04
N LEU A 158 2.87 9.82 -10.44
CA LEU A 158 2.78 10.85 -11.48
C LEU A 158 2.17 10.36 -12.81
N PRO A 159 2.63 9.26 -13.43
CA PRO A 159 2.06 8.79 -14.69
C PRO A 159 0.60 8.33 -14.53
N ILE A 160 0.26 7.72 -13.40
CA ILE A 160 -1.12 7.27 -13.09
C ILE A 160 -2.08 8.47 -13.05
N ALA A 161 -1.62 9.62 -12.53
CA ALA A 161 -2.41 10.85 -12.47
C ALA A 161 -2.66 11.47 -13.86
N VAL A 162 -1.75 11.25 -14.82
CA VAL A 162 -1.90 11.73 -16.20
C VAL A 162 -2.81 10.80 -17.00
N ASN A 163 -2.60 9.48 -16.88
CA ASN A 163 -3.41 8.49 -17.57
C ASN A 163 -3.38 7.16 -16.79
N LEU A 164 -4.57 6.64 -16.46
CA LEU A 164 -4.72 5.36 -15.77
C LEU A 164 -4.16 4.17 -16.58
N ASP A 165 -4.03 4.28 -17.90
CA ASP A 165 -3.41 3.22 -18.71
C ASP A 165 -1.90 3.09 -18.46
N LEU A 166 -1.29 4.07 -17.77
CA LEU A 166 0.09 3.99 -17.28
C LEU A 166 0.20 3.31 -15.91
N LEU A 167 -0.89 2.72 -15.39
CA LEU A 167 -0.90 1.94 -14.16
C LEU A 167 0.19 0.85 -14.11
N PRO A 168 0.47 0.07 -15.16
CA PRO A 168 1.54 -0.91 -15.10
C PRO A 168 2.92 -0.30 -14.82
N LEU A 169 3.25 0.81 -15.50
CA LEU A 169 4.51 1.52 -15.30
C LEU A 169 4.57 2.11 -13.89
N GLY A 170 3.49 2.78 -13.46
CA GLY A 170 3.41 3.38 -12.13
C GLY A 170 3.52 2.35 -11.01
N ALA A 171 2.80 1.23 -11.12
CA ALA A 171 2.84 0.13 -10.16
C ALA A 171 4.22 -0.53 -10.09
N ALA A 172 4.91 -0.70 -11.22
CA ALA A 172 6.27 -1.22 -11.25
C ALA A 172 7.26 -0.28 -10.51
N LEU A 173 7.16 1.03 -10.72
CA LEU A 173 7.97 2.01 -9.99
C LEU A 173 7.68 2.01 -8.49
N ILE A 174 6.41 1.91 -8.09
CA ILE A 174 6.00 1.80 -6.69
C ILE A 174 6.57 0.50 -6.09
N LEU A 175 6.48 -0.63 -6.79
CA LEU A 175 7.03 -1.92 -6.35
C LEU A 175 8.54 -1.82 -6.09
N VAL A 176 9.31 -1.26 -7.03
CA VAL A 176 10.76 -1.05 -6.86
C VAL A 176 11.04 -0.11 -5.69
N GLY A 177 10.26 0.97 -5.56
CA GLY A 177 10.32 1.91 -4.45
C GLY A 177 10.12 1.26 -3.08
N LEU A 178 9.23 0.27 -2.98
CA LEU A 178 8.89 -0.41 -1.73
C LEU A 178 9.74 -1.65 -1.43
N LEU A 179 10.52 -2.13 -2.41
CA LEU A 179 11.37 -3.32 -2.28
C LEU A 179 12.23 -3.32 -1.00
N PRO A 180 12.90 -2.23 -0.58
CA PRO A 180 13.76 -2.25 0.61
C PRO A 180 13.04 -2.64 1.92
N LEU A 181 11.70 -2.50 2.01
CA LEU A 181 10.92 -2.92 3.18
C LEU A 181 10.98 -4.44 3.43
N HIS A 182 11.35 -5.26 2.42
CA HIS A 182 11.52 -6.69 2.61
C HIS A 182 12.60 -7.02 3.66
N ARG A 183 13.62 -6.16 3.77
CA ARG A 183 14.80 -6.35 4.64
C ARG A 183 14.50 -6.14 6.12
N LEU A 184 13.37 -5.52 6.44
CA LEU A 184 12.96 -5.28 7.83
C LEU A 184 12.54 -6.56 8.56
N THR A 185 12.39 -7.68 7.86
CA THR A 185 12.12 -9.02 8.45
C THR A 185 13.37 -9.71 8.98
N GLU A 186 14.55 -9.40 8.44
CA GLU A 186 15.75 -10.21 8.68
C GLU A 186 16.49 -9.84 9.98
N HIS A 187 16.11 -8.73 10.62
CA HIS A 187 16.59 -8.37 11.95
C HIS A 187 15.65 -8.87 13.06
N HIS A 188 15.45 -10.19 13.13
CA HIS A 188 15.11 -10.81 14.40
C HIS A 188 16.43 -11.29 15.02
N PRO A 189 16.95 -10.63 16.08
CA PRO A 189 18.15 -11.13 16.73
C PRO A 189 17.84 -12.52 17.26
N ALA A 190 18.52 -13.54 16.72
CA ALA A 190 18.65 -14.81 17.39
C ALA A 190 19.15 -14.49 18.80
N GLU A 191 18.30 -14.81 19.77
CA GLU A 191 18.56 -14.71 21.20
C GLU A 191 19.97 -15.28 21.44
N ARG A 192 20.88 -14.41 21.90
CA ARG A 192 22.17 -14.87 22.42
C ARG A 192 21.84 -15.73 23.61
N ASP A 193 21.84 -17.03 23.41
CA ASP A 193 21.91 -18.02 24.45
C ASP A 193 23.30 -17.89 25.10
N THR A 194 23.46 -16.89 25.96
CA THR A 194 24.52 -16.85 26.97
C THR A 194 24.08 -17.73 28.13
N GLY A 195 23.98 -19.03 27.86
CA GLY A 195 23.94 -20.09 28.86
C GLY A 195 25.36 -20.49 29.24
N GLU A 196 26.10 -19.55 29.83
CA GLU A 196 27.35 -19.87 30.54
C GLU A 196 26.95 -20.30 31.95
N SER A 197 26.71 -21.61 32.13
CA SER A 197 26.52 -22.21 33.45
C SER A 197 27.81 -22.93 33.86
N SER A 198 28.39 -22.40 34.93
CA SER A 198 29.49 -22.94 35.73
C SER A 198 29.26 -24.34 36.28
#